data_AF-A0AAX1RYS6-F1
#
_entry.id   AF-A0AAX1RYS6-F1
#
_cell.length_a   1.000
_cell.length_b   1.000
_cell.length_c   1.000
_cell.angle_alpha   90.00
_cell.angle_beta   90.00
_cell.angle_gamma   90.00
#
_symmetry.space_group_name_H-M   'P 1'
#
loop_
_entity.id
_entity.type
_entity.pdbx_description
1 polymer ?
#
loop_
_entity_poly.entity_id
_entity_poly.type
_entity_poly.pdbx_seq_one_letter_code
_entity_poly.pdbx_strand_id
1 'polypeptide(L)' 'MLKINRFEERVDKKAFKGTLSLFYYGELSYEPDKCKLCGTTNHKHQIIKMGQKKSRITLPHISEYSAYLVLKKQRFYCK' A
#
# COMPACT_ATOMS: atom_id res chain seq x y z
N MET A 1 -13.14 4.09 -6.05
CA MET A 1 -11.75 4.60 -5.89
C MET A 1 -11.12 3.89 -4.69
N LEU A 2 -9.94 3.29 -4.83
CA LEU A 2 -9.23 2.66 -3.69
C LEU A 2 -8.65 3.76 -2.81
N LYS A 3 -9.07 3.85 -1.55
CA LYS A 3 -8.54 4.81 -0.57
C LYS A 3 -7.51 4.10 0.30
N ILE A 4 -6.44 4.81 0.66
CA ILE A 4 -5.54 4.35 1.73
C ILE A 4 -6.36 4.38 3.02
N ASN A 5 -6.41 3.26 3.73
CA ASN A 5 -7.28 3.14 4.90
C ASN A 5 -6.65 3.77 6.13
N ARG A 6 -5.33 3.71 6.22
CA ARG A 6 -4.59 4.17 7.39
C ARG A 6 -3.26 4.75 6.97
N PHE A 7 -3.01 5.98 7.41
CA PHE A 7 -1.66 6.54 7.48
C PHE A 7 -1.13 6.34 8.89
N GLU A 8 0.15 5.99 9.00
CA GLU A 8 0.84 5.99 10.29
C GLU A 8 1.33 7.42 10.56
N GLU A 9 1.22 7.93 11.79
CA GLU A 9 1.73 9.27 12.17
C GLU A 9 3.26 9.34 12.18
N ARG A 10 3.91 8.20 11.98
CA ARG A 10 5.36 8.05 11.92
C ARG A 10 5.90 8.55 10.58
N VAL A 11 6.94 9.37 10.67
CA VAL A 11 7.80 9.75 9.55
C VAL A 11 9.24 9.44 9.92
N ASP A 12 9.94 8.67 9.08
CA ASP A 12 11.37 8.43 9.27
C ASP A 12 12.19 9.29 8.31
N LYS A 13 13.19 9.98 8.84
CA LYS A 13 14.24 10.63 8.05
C LYS A 13 15.49 9.76 8.07
N LYS A 14 15.90 9.21 6.93
CA LYS A 14 17.05 8.29 6.85
C LYS A 14 17.80 8.38 5.53
N ALA A 15 19.09 8.05 5.57
CA ALA A 15 19.91 7.94 4.36
C ALA A 15 19.39 6.81 3.48
N PHE A 16 19.13 7.12 2.21
CA PHE A 16 18.71 6.16 1.20
C PHE A 16 19.30 6.58 -0.15
N LYS A 17 19.95 5.64 -0.84
CA LYS A 17 20.67 5.91 -2.11
C LYS A 17 21.63 7.12 -2.01
N GLY A 18 22.36 7.22 -0.89
CA GLY A 18 23.35 8.29 -0.66
C GLY A 18 22.77 9.66 -0.33
N THR A 19 21.45 9.82 -0.23
CA THR A 19 20.81 11.10 0.13
C THR A 19 19.89 10.94 1.33
N LEU A 20 19.76 11.97 2.16
CA LEU A 20 18.80 12.00 3.26
C LEU A 20 17.37 12.06 2.69
N SER A 21 16.50 11.13 3.08
CA SER A 21 15.16 10.97 2.51
C SER A 21 14.10 10.79 3.59
N LEU A 22 12.87 11.19 3.28
CA LEU A 22 11.69 11.03 4.14
C LEU A 22 10.91 9.76 3.77
N PHE A 23 10.48 9.03 4.78
CA PHE A 23 9.69 7.81 4.63
C PHE A 23 8.40 7.92 5.44
N TYR A 24 7.29 7.88 4.71
CA TYR A 24 5.94 7.82 5.24
C TYR A 24 5.44 6.38 5.17
N TYR A 25 4.49 6.05 6.03
CA TYR A 25 3.96 4.69 6.13
C TYR A 25 2.44 4.68 6.07
N GLY A 26 1.90 3.65 5.43
CA GLY A 26 0.46 3.47 5.37
C GLY A 26 0.05 2.05 5.01
N GLU A 27 -1.24 1.80 5.13
CA GLU A 27 -1.88 0.54 4.83
C GLU A 27 -3.05 0.73 3.86
N LEU A 28 -3.06 -0.10 2.81
CA LEU A 28 -4.10 -0.19 1.81
C LEU A 28 -4.75 -1.58 1.90
N SER A 29 -5.98 -1.61 2.39
CA SER A 29 -6.83 -2.81 2.42
C SER A 29 -8.21 -2.45 1.86
N TYR A 30 -9.00 -3.41 1.43
CA TYR A 30 -10.37 -3.17 1.00
C TYR A 30 -11.15 -4.49 0.99
N GLU A 31 -12.45 -4.43 0.75
CA GLU A 31 -13.26 -5.61 0.49
C GLU A 31 -13.55 -5.65 -1.02
N PRO A 32 -13.03 -6.65 -1.76
CA PRO A 32 -13.24 -6.74 -3.18
C PRO A 32 -14.65 -7.27 -3.50
N ASP A 33 -15.42 -6.51 -4.28
CA ASP A 33 -16.72 -6.97 -4.79
C ASP A 33 -16.57 -8.05 -5.86
N LYS A 34 -15.49 -7.97 -6.65
CA LYS A 34 -15.17 -8.92 -7.72
C LYS A 34 -13.68 -9.10 -7.90
N CYS A 35 -13.28 -10.26 -8.40
CA CYS A 35 -11.90 -10.54 -8.75
C CYS A 35 -11.52 -9.70 -9.97
N LYS A 36 -10.43 -8.93 -9.85
CA LYS A 36 -9.93 -8.11 -10.97
C LYS A 36 -9.34 -8.92 -12.13
N LEU A 37 -9.03 -10.20 -11.90
CA LEU A 37 -8.40 -11.08 -12.89
C LEU A 37 -9.44 -11.92 -13.64
N CYS A 38 -10.29 -12.67 -12.92
CA CYS A 38 -11.29 -13.54 -13.54
C CYS A 38 -12.71 -12.95 -13.60
N GLY A 39 -12.96 -11.82 -12.95
CA GLY A 39 -14.28 -11.17 -12.95
C GLY A 39 -15.31 -11.78 -11.99
N THR A 40 -15.01 -12.92 -11.37
CA THR A 40 -15.92 -13.59 -10.41
C THR A 40 -16.30 -12.65 -9.28
N THR A 41 -17.60 -12.42 -9.11
CA THR A 41 -18.14 -11.67 -7.96
C THR A 41 -17.84 -12.44 -6.68
N ASN A 42 -17.53 -11.71 -5.60
CA ASN A 42 -17.20 -12.28 -4.30
C ASN A 42 -18.44 -12.83 -3.56
N HIS A 43 -19.22 -13.67 -4.23
CA HIS A 43 -20.28 -14.43 -3.59
C HIS A 43 -19.66 -15.55 -2.75
N LYS A 44 -20.15 -15.74 -1.52
CA LYS A 44 -19.69 -16.79 -0.60
C LYS A 44 -18.19 -16.71 -0.20
N HIS A 45 -17.60 -15.51 -0.14
CA HIS A 45 -16.22 -15.32 0.31
C HIS A 45 -15.15 -16.08 -0.51
N GLN A 46 -15.36 -16.19 -1.82
CA GLN A 46 -14.37 -16.80 -2.72
C GLN A 46 -13.08 -15.97 -2.82
N ILE A 47 -13.15 -14.67 -2.53
CA ILE A 47 -11.98 -13.79 -2.48
C ILE A 47 -11.57 -13.58 -1.03
N ILE A 48 -10.45 -14.20 -0.63
CA ILE A 48 -9.94 -14.19 0.73
C ILE A 48 -8.72 -13.26 0.90
N LYS A 49 -8.56 -12.66 2.08
CA LYS A 49 -7.38 -11.87 2.46
C LYS A 49 -6.17 -12.80 2.65
N MET A 50 -5.19 -12.72 1.76
CA MET A 50 -4.02 -13.62 1.73
C MET A 50 -2.71 -12.87 2.04
N GLY A 51 -2.59 -12.39 3.28
CA GLY A 51 -1.42 -11.65 3.76
C GLY A 51 -1.24 -10.27 3.11
N GLN A 52 -0.10 -9.63 3.40
CA GLN A 52 0.19 -8.27 2.94
C GLN A 52 1.53 -8.21 2.19
N LYS A 53 1.64 -7.31 1.21
CA LYS A 53 2.90 -7.03 0.50
C LYS A 53 3.27 -5.56 0.65
N LYS A 54 4.52 -5.31 1.04
CA LYS A 54 5.07 -3.95 1.08
C LYS A 54 5.48 -3.50 -0.32
N SER A 55 5.20 -2.24 -0.62
CA SER A 55 5.61 -1.57 -1.85
C SER A 55 6.06 -0.17 -1.49
N ARG A 56 7.12 0.31 -2.13
CA ARG A 56 7.62 1.68 -1.95
C ARG A 56 7.23 2.50 -3.18
N ILE A 57 6.58 3.62 -2.95
CA ILE A 57 6.14 4.58 -3.97
C ILE A 57 6.99 5.83 -3.79
N THR A 58 7.56 6.34 -4.89
CA THR A 58 8.26 7.63 -4.90
C THR A 58 7.22 8.75 -4.86
N LEU A 59 7.40 9.69 -3.95
CA LEU A 59 6.59 10.90 -3.85
C LEU A 59 7.37 12.09 -4.44
N PRO A 60 6.69 13.21 -4.75
CA PRO A 60 7.37 14.48 -4.98
C PRO A 60 8.29 14.84 -3.82
N HIS A 61 9.28 15.70 -4.07
CA HIS A 61 10.13 16.21 -2.99
C HIS A 61 9.29 16.94 -1.95
N ILE A 62 9.62 16.71 -0.67
CA ILE A 62 8.97 17.36 0.46
C ILE A 62 10.07 18.01 1.28
N SER A 63 9.99 19.33 1.44
CA SER A 63 10.97 20.13 2.16
C SER A 63 12.41 19.81 1.73
N GLU A 64 12.65 19.84 0.42
CA GLU A 64 13.95 19.55 -0.24
C GLU A 64 14.41 18.08 -0.20
N TYR A 65 13.76 17.22 0.58
CA TYR A 65 14.12 15.80 0.65
C TYR A 65 13.36 14.97 -0.38
N SER A 66 14.03 13.94 -0.94
CA SER A 66 13.33 12.87 -1.63
C SER A 66 12.40 12.16 -0.64
N ALA A 67 11.15 11.95 -1.02
CA ALA A 67 10.15 11.35 -0.16
C ALA A 67 9.61 10.03 -0.74
N TYR A 68 9.29 9.10 0.15
CA TYR A 68 8.79 7.78 -0.20
C TYR A 68 7.62 7.39 0.68
N LEU A 69 6.60 6.76 0.09
CA LEU A 69 5.53 6.09 0.83
C LEU A 69 5.79 4.57 0.83
N VAL A 70 5.96 4.01 2.02
CA VAL A 70 6.00 2.56 2.24
C VAL A 70 4.58 2.09 2.53
N LEU A 71 3.95 1.51 1.51
CA LEU A 71 2.57 1.07 1.57
C LEU A 71 2.48 -0.44 1.79
N LYS A 72 1.87 -0.87 2.89
CA LYS A 72 1.45 -2.26 3.10
C LYS A 72 0.14 -2.48 2.35
N LYS A 73 0.16 -3.31 1.31
CA LYS A 73 -1.01 -3.61 0.48
C LYS A 73 -1.57 -4.98 0.85
N GLN A 74 -2.86 -5.05 1.17
CA GLN A 74 -3.58 -6.31 1.35
C GLN A 74 -3.60 -7.10 0.04
N ARG A 75 -3.15 -8.35 0.08
CA ARG A 75 -3.30 -9.28 -1.04
C ARG A 75 -4.59 -10.04 -0.89
N PHE A 76 -5.17 -10.38 -2.04
CA PHE A 76 -6.35 -11.23 -2.12
C PHE A 76 -6.03 -12.46 -2.95
N TYR A 77 -6.61 -13.58 -2.55
CA TYR A 77 -6.59 -14.81 -3.32
C TYR A 77 -8.02 -15.15 -3.72
N CYS A 78 -8.27 -15.28 -5.02
CA CYS A 78 -9.52 -15.79 -5.55
C CYS A 78 -9.38 -17.31 -5.61
N LYS A 79 -10.24 -18.02 -4.89
CA LYS A 79 -10.36 -19.48 -4.97
C LYS A 79 -10.95 -19.91 -6.31
#